data_AF-A0A2U3LYD1-F1
#
_entry.id   AF-A0A2U3LYD1-F1
#
_cell.length_a   1.000
_cell.length_b   1.000
_cell.length_c   1.000
_cell.angle_alpha   90.00
_cell.angle_beta   90.00
_cell.angle_gamma   90.00
#
_symmetry.space_group_name_H-M   'P 1'
#
loop_
_entity.id
_entity.type
_entity.pdbx_description
1 polymer ?
#
loop_
_entity_poly.entity_id
_entity_poly.type
_entity_poly.pdbx_seq_one_letter_code
_entity_poly.pdbx_strand_id
1 'polypeptide(L)'
;MVATMTSLIRIQTQLEWKCFRGNENWIAFNDALKLTVQAETWSELMESINETLDAVLEDLVHTNDLQKFLVDHGWQIASPLPVEMDNVRFDVPFSVVLQSGSHEHANQ
;
A
#
# COMPACT_ATOMS: atom_id res chain seq x y z
N MET A 1 -15.08 30.09 -6.57
CA MET A 1 -14.35 29.00 -5.89
C MET A 1 -14.81 27.72 -6.55
N VAL A 2 -14.00 27.13 -7.42
CA VAL A 2 -14.31 25.81 -8.00
C VAL A 2 -14.00 24.78 -6.93
N ALA A 3 -15.00 24.03 -6.50
CA ALA A 3 -14.75 22.83 -5.71
C ALA A 3 -14.07 21.86 -6.67
N THR A 4 -12.75 21.70 -6.57
CA THR A 4 -12.04 20.62 -7.25
C THR A 4 -12.63 19.32 -6.70
N MET A 5 -13.49 18.68 -7.48
CA MET A 5 -14.08 17.39 -7.14
C MET A 5 -12.98 16.34 -7.27
N THR A 6 -12.20 16.17 -6.20
CA THR A 6 -11.22 15.10 -6.12
C THR A 6 -11.96 13.77 -6.20
N SER A 7 -11.68 13.01 -7.25
CA SER A 7 -12.37 11.75 -7.50
C SER A 7 -11.71 10.66 -6.65
N LEU A 8 -12.48 10.06 -5.74
CA LEU A 8 -11.99 9.02 -4.84
C LEU A 8 -12.10 7.64 -5.50
N ILE A 9 -10.96 7.03 -5.78
CA ILE A 9 -10.87 5.67 -6.31
C ILE A 9 -10.67 4.73 -5.12
N ARG A 10 -11.71 3.96 -4.80
CA ARG A 10 -11.62 2.91 -3.77
C ARG A 10 -11.13 1.63 -4.42
N ILE A 11 -10.07 1.07 -3.87
CA ILE A 11 -9.52 -0.20 -4.33
C ILE A 11 -9.81 -1.25 -3.27
N GLN A 12 -10.51 -2.31 -3.66
CA GLN A 12 -10.63 -3.50 -2.84
C GLN A 12 -9.36 -4.33 -3.01
N THR A 13 -8.55 -4.32 -1.95
CA THR A 13 -7.33 -5.11 -1.85
C THR A 13 -7.36 -5.93 -0.57
N GLN A 14 -6.56 -6.99 -0.53
CA GLN A 14 -6.19 -7.69 0.70
C GLN A 14 -4.71 -7.44 0.95
N LEU A 15 -4.31 -6.17 0.92
CA LEU A 15 -2.91 -5.80 1.06
C LEU A 15 -2.44 -6.01 2.50
N GLU A 16 -1.52 -6.94 2.70
CA GLU A 16 -0.91 -7.23 3.99
C GLU A 16 0.56 -6.82 3.99
N TRP A 17 0.92 -5.93 4.91
CA TRP A 17 2.31 -5.57 5.19
C TRP A 17 2.80 -6.32 6.41
N LYS A 18 3.87 -7.09 6.22
CA LYS A 18 4.56 -7.80 7.30
C LYS A 18 5.57 -6.86 7.90
N CYS A 19 5.26 -6.36 9.08
CA CYS A 19 6.13 -5.42 9.79
C CYS A 19 6.90 -6.15 10.87
N PHE A 20 8.19 -5.89 10.97
CA PHE A 20 9.04 -6.40 12.03
C PHE A 20 9.97 -5.30 12.54
N ARG A 21 10.28 -5.38 13.83
CA ARG A 21 11.25 -4.49 14.46
C ARG A 21 12.64 -5.09 14.28
N GLY A 22 13.47 -4.41 13.50
CA GLY A 22 14.91 -4.66 13.48
C GLY A 22 15.61 -4.08 14.71
N ASN A 23 16.93 -4.12 14.73
CA ASN A 23 17.73 -3.70 15.88
C ASN A 23 17.47 -2.23 16.27
N GLU A 24 17.37 -1.35 15.26
CA GLU A 24 17.21 0.10 15.44
C GLU A 24 16.05 0.68 14.62
N ASN A 25 15.57 -0.05 13.60
CA ASN A 25 14.58 0.42 12.64
C ASN A 25 13.39 -0.54 12.53
N TRP A 26 12.25 -0.01 12.10
CA TRP A 26 11.12 -0.80 11.61
C TRP A 26 11.32 -1.14 10.14
N ILE A 27 10.95 -2.36 9.77
CA ILE A 27 10.97 -2.82 8.39
C ILE A 27 9.59 -3.40 8.08
N ALA A 28 9.00 -2.97 6.97
CA ALA A 28 7.75 -3.48 6.44
C ALA A 28 8.00 -4.08 5.07
N PHE A 29 7.58 -5.33 4.89
CA PHE A 29 7.67 -6.02 3.61
C PHE A 29 6.28 -6.39 3.12
N ASN A 30 6.02 -6.14 1.84
CA ASN A 30 4.81 -6.55 1.16
C ASN A 30 5.13 -7.64 0.14
N ASP A 31 4.59 -8.85 0.34
CA ASP A 31 4.90 -9.96 -0.56
C ASP A 31 4.24 -9.81 -1.93
N ALA A 32 3.03 -9.22 -1.97
CA ALA A 32 2.30 -9.01 -3.21
C ALA A 32 3.03 -8.00 -4.11
N LEU A 33 3.44 -6.87 -3.54
CA LEU A 33 4.11 -5.79 -4.25
C LEU A 33 5.62 -5.99 -4.40
N LYS A 34 6.20 -6.97 -3.68
CA LYS A 34 7.65 -7.15 -3.54
C LYS A 34 8.36 -5.86 -3.12
N LEU A 35 7.67 -5.03 -2.34
CA LEU A 35 8.19 -3.77 -1.82
C LEU A 35 8.66 -3.94 -0.38
N THR A 36 9.75 -3.25 -0.06
CA THR A 36 10.30 -3.16 1.29
C THR A 36 10.42 -1.70 1.67
N VAL A 37 9.87 -1.34 2.82
CA VAL A 37 9.93 0.00 3.40
C VAL A 37 10.62 -0.10 4.75
N GLN A 38 11.47 0.86 5.07
CA GLN A 38 12.15 0.93 6.37
C GLN A 38 12.05 2.33 6.94
N ALA A 39 11.90 2.43 8.25
CA ALA A 39 11.83 3.70 8.96
C ALA A 39 12.32 3.58 10.40
N GLU A 40 12.71 4.68 11.02
CA GLU A 40 13.22 4.70 12.38
C GLU A 40 12.09 4.46 13.40
N THR A 41 10.94 5.12 13.18
CA THR A 41 9.76 5.00 14.03
C THR A 41 8.58 4.31 13.34
N TRP A 42 7.63 3.82 14.14
CA TRP A 42 6.43 3.16 13.62
C TRP A 42 5.55 4.13 12.80
N SER A 43 5.44 5.38 13.25
CA SER A 43 4.69 6.42 12.55
C SER A 43 5.28 6.68 11.16
N GLU A 44 6.61 6.87 11.08
CA GLU A 44 7.29 7.08 9.81
C GLU A 44 7.15 5.86 8.90
N LEU A 45 7.17 4.64 9.44
CA LEU A 45 6.93 3.43 8.64
C LEU A 45 5.55 3.46 7.99
N MET A 46 4.52 3.82 8.74
CA MET A 46 3.15 3.92 8.25
C MET A 46 3.01 5.02 7.20
N GLU A 47 3.67 6.17 7.39
CA GLU A 47 3.72 7.25 6.40
C GLU A 47 4.42 6.79 5.12
N SER A 48 5.60 6.21 5.23
CA SER A 48 6.35 5.69 4.08
C SER A 48 5.60 4.59 3.32
N ILE A 49 4.82 3.72 3.99
CA ILE A 49 3.94 2.76 3.32
C ILE A 49 2.87 3.49 2.50
N ASN A 50 2.21 4.51 3.07
CA ASN A 50 1.20 5.28 2.36
C ASN A 50 1.79 6.02 1.16
N GLU A 51 2.92 6.72 1.34
CA GLU A 51 3.62 7.43 0.27
C GLU A 51 4.07 6.48 -0.85
N THR A 52 4.57 5.29 -0.48
CA THR A 52 4.98 4.28 -1.46
C THR A 52 3.77 3.78 -2.27
N LEU A 53 2.64 3.51 -1.61
CA LEU A 53 1.42 3.08 -2.31
C LEU A 53 0.88 4.16 -3.23
N ASP A 54 0.84 5.41 -2.77
CA ASP A 54 0.38 6.55 -3.55
C ASP A 54 1.24 6.74 -4.81
N ALA A 55 2.57 6.73 -4.65
CA ALA A 55 3.51 6.85 -5.76
C ALA A 55 3.39 5.71 -6.79
N VAL A 56 3.23 4.46 -6.33
CA VAL A 56 3.03 3.30 -7.23
C VAL A 56 1.71 3.42 -7.99
N LEU A 57 0.63 3.81 -7.32
CA LEU A 57 -0.69 3.94 -7.96
C LEU A 57 -0.74 5.12 -8.92
N GLU A 58 -0.12 6.23 -8.56
CA GLU A 58 0.05 7.40 -9.43
C GLU A 58 0.78 6.99 -10.72
N ASP A 59 1.94 6.34 -10.63
CA ASP A 59 2.69 5.86 -11.79
C ASP A 59 1.85 4.91 -12.68
N LEU A 60 1.12 3.98 -12.08
CA LEU A 60 0.22 3.05 -12.78
C LEU A 60 -0.94 3.75 -13.50
N VAL A 61 -1.41 4.88 -12.96
CA VAL A 61 -2.46 5.69 -13.59
C VAL A 61 -1.89 6.45 -14.78
N HIS A 62 -0.71 7.05 -14.62
CA HIS A 62 -0.02 7.76 -15.70
C HIS A 62 0.38 6.84 -16.86
N THR A 63 0.74 5.58 -16.58
CA THR A 63 1.10 4.57 -17.58
C THR A 63 -0.11 3.81 -18.14
N ASN A 64 -1.31 4.03 -17.60
CA ASN A 64 -2.53 3.28 -17.94
C ASN A 64 -2.47 1.77 -17.61
N ASP A 65 -1.50 1.34 -16.81
CA ASP A 65 -1.32 -0.06 -16.39
C ASP A 65 -2.09 -0.40 -15.10
N LEU A 66 -2.73 0.58 -14.45
CA LEU A 66 -3.48 0.37 -13.19
C LEU A 66 -4.44 -0.82 -13.26
N GLN A 67 -5.27 -0.92 -14.30
CA GLN A 67 -6.25 -2.01 -14.39
C GLN A 67 -5.57 -3.38 -14.47
N LYS A 68 -4.49 -3.49 -15.25
CA LYS A 68 -3.73 -4.73 -15.41
C LYS A 68 -3.04 -5.13 -14.11
N PHE A 69 -2.42 -4.16 -13.44
CA PHE A 69 -1.79 -4.36 -12.15
C PHE A 69 -2.79 -4.86 -11.10
N LEU A 70 -3.96 -4.23 -11.00
CA LEU A 70 -5.01 -4.68 -10.08
C LEU A 70 -5.41 -6.14 -10.38
N VAL A 71 -5.60 -6.50 -11.65
CA VAL A 71 -5.95 -7.88 -12.03
C VAL A 71 -4.83 -8.88 -11.68
N ASP A 72 -3.56 -8.52 -11.92
CA ASP A 72 -2.40 -9.38 -11.61
C ASP A 72 -2.29 -9.67 -10.11
N HIS A 73 -2.53 -8.66 -9.28
CA HIS A 73 -2.53 -8.79 -7.82
C HIS A 73 -3.86 -9.31 -7.24
N GLY A 74 -4.86 -9.61 -8.08
CA GLY A 74 -6.18 -10.07 -7.63
C GLY A 74 -7.02 -9.00 -6.93
N TRP A 75 -6.72 -7.73 -7.18
CA TRP A 75 -7.41 -6.56 -6.64
C TRP A 75 -8.45 -6.04 -7.62
N GLN A 76 -9.42 -5.28 -7.10
CA GLN A 76 -10.51 -4.75 -7.91
C GLN A 76 -10.84 -3.32 -7.50
N ILE A 77 -11.21 -2.50 -8.48
CA ILE A 77 -11.71 -1.16 -8.20
C ILE A 77 -13.16 -1.30 -7.68
N ALA A 78 -13.40 -0.83 -6.46
CA ALA A 78 -14.71 -0.86 -5.82
C ALA A 78 -15.59 0.33 -6.23
N SER A 79 -14.96 1.41 -6.69
CA SER A 79 -15.62 2.62 -7.20
C SER A 79 -15.57 2.68 -8.73
N PRO A 80 -16.51 3.38 -9.39
CA PRO A 80 -16.34 3.72 -10.81
C PRO A 80 -15.08 4.56 -11.00
N LEU A 81 -14.27 4.22 -12.01
CA LEU A 81 -13.14 5.05 -12.43
C LEU A 81 -13.65 6.40 -12.92
N PRO A 82 -13.08 7.52 -12.44
CA PRO A 82 -13.44 8.84 -12.95
C PRO A 82 -12.98 8.98 -14.41
N VAL A 83 -13.71 9.78 -15.16
CA VAL A 83 -13.38 10.09 -16.57
C VAL A 83 -12.08 10.90 -16.66
N GLU A 84 -11.78 11.68 -15.62
CA GLU A 84 -10.59 12.52 -15.51
C GLU A 84 -9.70 12.02 -14.38
N MET A 85 -8.45 11.67 -14.71
CA MET A 85 -7.44 11.16 -13.77
C MET A 85 -6.58 12.29 -13.14
N ASP A 86 -6.81 13.56 -13.50
CA ASP A 86 -5.97 14.71 -13.12
C ASP A 86 -6.09 15.13 -11.63
N ASN A 87 -7.10 14.61 -10.92
CA ASN A 87 -7.33 14.92 -9.50
C ASN A 87 -7.94 13.73 -8.76
N VAL A 88 -7.22 12.61 -8.76
CA VAL A 88 -7.67 11.35 -8.14
C VAL A 88 -6.97 11.13 -6.81
N ARG A 89 -7.72 10.59 -5.85
CA ARG A 89 -7.17 10.10 -4.58
C ARG A 89 -7.44 8.62 -4.48
N PHE A 90 -6.41 7.85 -4.13
CA PHE A 90 -6.54 6.41 -3.94
C PHE A 90 -6.84 6.10 -2.47
N ASP A 91 -7.93 5.38 -2.25
CA ASP A 91 -8.27 4.80 -0.96
C ASP A 91 -7.92 3.32 -1.03
N VAL A 92 -6.75 2.97 -0.46
CA VAL A 92 -6.22 1.62 -0.46
C VAL A 92 -6.16 1.11 0.97
N PRO A 93 -7.14 0.31 1.40
CA PRO A 93 -7.10 -0.31 2.71
C PRO A 93 -5.94 -1.32 2.73
N PHE A 94 -5.09 -1.21 3.73
CA PHE A 94 -4.03 -2.17 3.98
C PHE A 94 -4.05 -2.60 5.45
N SER A 95 -3.65 -3.84 5.69
CA SER A 95 -3.47 -4.40 7.02
C SER A 95 -1.99 -4.52 7.32
N VAL A 96 -1.62 -4.22 8.57
CA VAL A 96 -0.26 -4.41 9.07
C VAL A 96 -0.24 -5.57 10.05
N VAL A 97 0.59 -6.56 9.77
CA VAL A 97 0.82 -7.70 10.65
C VAL A 97 2.18 -7.51 11.28
N LEU A 98 2.18 -7.16 12.57
CA LEU A 98 3.39 -7.17 13.38
C LEU A 98 3.83 -8.62 13.55
N GLN A 99 4.94 -8.99 12.92
CA GLN A 99 5.60 -10.25 13.16
C GLN A 99 6.26 -10.15 14.53
N SER A 100 5.49 -10.46 15.58
CA SER A 100 6.06 -10.75 16.88
C SER A 100 6.98 -11.95 16.67
N GLY A 101 8.28 -11.74 16.83
CA GLY A 101 9.25 -12.82 16.85
C GLY A 101 8.90 -13.78 17.98
N SER A 102 8.02 -14.74 17.72
CA SER A 102 8.01 -15.99 18.45
C SER A 102 9.25 -16.72 17.94
N HIS A 103 10.40 -16.30 18.45
CA HIS A 103 11.56 -17.16 18.56
C HIS A 103 11.23 -18.19 19.64
N GLU A 104 10.24 -19.04 19.34
CA GLU A 104 10.01 -20.25 20.12
C GLU A 104 11.14 -21.18 19.67
N HIS A 105 12.22 -21.20 20.44
CA HIS A 105 13.18 -22.28 20.43
C HIS A 105 12.42 -23.57 20.78
N ALA A 106 11.79 -24.19 19.78
CA ALA A 106 11.31 -25.55 19.86
C ALA A 106 12.54 -26.47 19.85
N ASN A 107 12.95 -26.82 21.05
CA ASN A 107 13.91 -27.85 21.43
C ASN A 107 13.89 -29.09 20.51
N GLN A 108 15.05 -29.44 19.94
CA GLN A 108 15.53 -30.83 19.83
C GLN A 108 17.06 -30.88 19.94
#